data_AF-A0A368KRG9-F1
#
_entry.id   AF-A0A368KRG9-F1
#
_cell.length_a   1.000
_cell.length_b   1.000
_cell.length_c   1.000
_cell.angle_alpha   90.00
_cell.angle_beta   90.00
_cell.angle_gamma   90.00
#
_symmetry.space_group_name_H-M   'P 1'
#
loop_
_entity.id
_entity.type
_entity.pdbx_description
1 polymer ?
#
loop_
_entity_poly.entity_id
_entity_poly.type
_entity_poly.pdbx_seq_one_letter_code
_entity_poly.pdbx_strand_id
1 'polypeptide(L)'
;MPEVRFDDVMEVCTNRAVTEVPIDPKYVEVCEPNSIRVCGAVPNLPVFVGASVSRGTLVIRLDKPSDEKVTISVRLTGIRRGFENKRFPNRSREQFEANERFIRSAYPGD
;
A
#
# COMPACT_ATOMS: atom_id res chain seq x y z
N MET A 1 7.44 -18.19 -1.57
CA MET A 1 7.33 -17.62 -0.21
C MET A 1 6.81 -16.20 -0.28
N PRO A 2 5.96 -15.72 0.63
CA PRO A 2 5.45 -14.35 0.61
C PRO A 2 6.56 -13.31 0.93
N GLU A 3 6.33 -12.06 0.53
CA GLU A 3 7.11 -10.89 0.94
C GLU A 3 6.44 -10.22 2.15
N VAL A 4 7.21 -9.51 2.97
CA VAL A 4 6.66 -8.69 4.05
C VAL A 4 6.27 -7.33 3.47
N ARG A 5 4.97 -7.06 3.38
CA ARG A 5 4.42 -5.86 2.77
C ARG A 5 3.51 -5.12 3.75
N PHE A 6 3.39 -3.81 3.57
CA PHE A 6 2.32 -3.01 4.16
C PHE A 6 1.30 -2.68 3.09
N ASP A 7 0.03 -2.72 3.46
CA ASP A 7 -1.08 -2.31 2.61
C ASP A 7 -1.74 -1.07 3.19
N ASP A 8 -2.20 -0.20 2.30
CA ASP A 8 -2.99 0.99 2.65
C ASP A 8 -4.10 1.18 1.60
N VAL A 9 -5.17 1.89 1.99
CA VAL A 9 -6.30 2.19 1.12
C VAL A 9 -6.51 3.68 1.09
N MET A 10 -6.40 4.27 -0.10
CA MET A 10 -6.70 5.68 -0.33
C MET A 10 -8.03 5.81 -1.07
N GLU A 11 -8.80 6.83 -0.72
CA GLU A 11 -9.97 7.25 -1.48
C GLU A 11 -9.64 8.52 -2.27
N VAL A 12 -9.91 8.51 -3.57
CA VAL A 12 -9.71 9.67 -4.44
C VAL A 12 -11.04 10.04 -5.09
N CYS A 13 -11.49 11.28 -4.89
CA CYS A 13 -12.68 11.81 -5.55
C CYS A 13 -12.28 12.78 -6.67
N THR A 14 -12.65 12.48 -7.90
CA THR A 14 -12.31 13.34 -9.05
C THR A 14 -13.33 13.21 -10.19
N ASN A 15 -13.40 14.23 -11.02
CA ASN A 15 -14.08 14.22 -12.30
C ASN A 15 -13.13 14.55 -13.48
N ARG A 16 -11.83 14.72 -13.18
CA ARG A 16 -10.80 15.11 -14.14
C ARG A 16 -10.18 13.88 -14.81
N ALA A 17 -9.70 14.05 -16.04
CA ALA A 17 -8.98 13.00 -16.75
C ALA A 17 -7.70 12.53 -16.03
N VAL A 18 -7.00 13.44 -15.35
CA VAL A 18 -5.80 13.11 -14.56
C VAL A 18 -5.91 13.78 -13.19
N THR A 19 -5.58 13.04 -12.14
CA THR A 19 -5.54 13.53 -10.76
C THR A 19 -4.32 12.98 -10.05
N GLU A 20 -3.62 13.85 -9.34
CA GLU A 20 -2.42 13.52 -8.57
C GLU A 20 -2.70 13.78 -7.10
N VAL A 21 -2.42 12.78 -6.26
CA VAL A 21 -2.65 12.83 -4.82
C VAL A 21 -1.39 12.37 -4.10
N PRO A 22 -0.84 13.14 -3.14
CA PRO A 22 0.29 12.69 -2.35
C PRO A 22 -0.10 11.47 -1.51
N ILE A 23 0.76 10.45 -1.46
CA ILE A 23 0.63 9.33 -0.54
C ILE A 23 1.07 9.79 0.84
N ASP A 24 0.48 9.25 1.91
CA ASP A 24 0.87 9.58 3.28
C ASP A 24 2.40 9.41 3.46
N PRO A 25 3.12 10.47 3.91
CA PRO A 25 4.56 10.43 4.03
C PRO A 25 5.05 9.36 5.02
N LYS A 26 4.29 9.02 6.06
CA LYS A 26 4.62 7.94 7.00
C LYS A 26 4.54 6.58 6.31
N TYR A 27 3.53 6.36 5.46
CA TYR A 27 3.43 5.14 4.67
C TYR A 27 4.62 5.01 3.71
N VAL A 28 5.00 6.13 3.06
CA VAL A 28 6.21 6.18 2.22
C VAL A 28 7.48 5.90 3.03
N GLU A 29 7.58 6.41 4.25
CA GLU A 29 8.73 6.22 5.13
C GLU A 29 8.86 4.77 5.63
N VAL A 30 7.78 4.05 5.88
CA VAL A 30 7.87 2.66 6.35
C VAL A 30 8.07 1.65 5.21
N CYS A 31 7.98 2.09 3.96
CA CYS A 31 8.21 1.26 2.78
C CYS A 31 9.64 1.41 2.23
N GLU A 32 10.08 0.41 1.48
CA GLU A 32 11.30 0.47 0.68
C GLU A 32 11.15 1.49 -0.46
N PRO A 33 12.22 2.24 -0.80
CA PRO A 33 12.20 3.15 -1.93
C PRO A 33 11.72 2.46 -3.21
N ASN A 34 10.85 3.13 -3.97
CA ASN A 34 10.32 2.61 -5.24
C ASN A 34 9.60 1.24 -5.15
N SER A 35 9.18 0.78 -3.97
CA SER A 35 8.49 -0.50 -3.80
C SER A 35 6.96 -0.41 -3.78
N ILE A 36 6.41 0.80 -3.59
CA ILE A 36 4.97 1.03 -3.51
C ILE A 36 4.33 0.86 -4.89
N ARG A 37 3.26 0.07 -4.95
CA ARG A 37 2.50 -0.23 -6.16
C ARG A 37 1.01 -0.11 -5.90
N VAL A 38 0.25 0.22 -6.94
CA VAL A 38 -1.20 0.03 -6.94
C VAL A 38 -1.48 -1.45 -7.20
N CYS A 39 -2.27 -2.07 -6.34
CA CYS A 39 -2.71 -3.47 -6.50
C CYS A 39 -4.24 -3.61 -6.58
N GLY A 40 -4.94 -2.48 -6.70
CA GLY A 40 -6.38 -2.40 -6.98
C GLY A 40 -6.82 -0.96 -7.09
N ALA A 41 -7.70 -0.67 -8.04
CA ALA A 41 -8.37 0.62 -8.17
C ALA A 41 -9.81 0.33 -8.61
N VAL A 42 -10.79 0.67 -7.76
CA VAL A 42 -12.20 0.36 -8.00
C VAL A 42 -12.99 1.66 -7.95
N PRO A 43 -13.55 2.11 -9.08
CA PRO A 43 -14.46 3.25 -9.09
C PRO A 43 -15.86 2.85 -8.59
N ASN A 44 -16.58 3.81 -8.02
CA ASN A 44 -18.01 3.66 -7.68
C ASN A 44 -18.93 3.71 -8.92
N LEU A 45 -18.45 4.27 -10.03
CA LEU A 45 -19.15 4.37 -11.31
C LEU A 45 -18.49 3.47 -12.36
N PRO A 46 -19.23 3.01 -13.39
CA PRO A 46 -18.68 2.13 -14.43
C PRO A 46 -17.80 2.91 -15.43
N VAL A 47 -16.64 3.36 -14.96
CA VAL A 47 -15.64 4.12 -15.74
C VAL A 47 -14.32 3.38 -15.79
N PHE A 48 -13.54 3.58 -16.85
CA PHE A 48 -12.20 3.01 -16.93
C PHE A 48 -11.22 3.83 -16.11
N VAL A 49 -10.48 3.17 -15.21
CA VAL A 49 -9.51 3.81 -14.32
C VAL A 49 -8.14 3.15 -14.49
N GLY A 50 -7.14 3.97 -14.81
CA GLY A 50 -5.73 3.65 -14.64
C GLY A 50 -5.19 4.28 -13.36
N ALA A 51 -4.33 3.55 -12.65
CA ALA A 51 -3.71 4.04 -11.42
C ALA A 51 -2.24 3.62 -11.35
N SER A 52 -1.37 4.54 -10.94
CA SER A 52 0.08 4.32 -10.85
C SER A 52 0.69 5.13 -9.72
N VAL A 53 1.81 4.68 -9.16
CA VAL A 53 2.59 5.46 -8.19
C VAL A 53 3.84 6.01 -8.87
N SER A 54 4.11 7.30 -8.69
CA SER A 54 5.32 7.97 -9.15
C SER A 54 5.83 8.90 -8.05
N ARG A 55 7.06 8.68 -7.57
CA ARG A 55 7.74 9.57 -6.60
C ARG A 55 6.93 9.92 -5.34
N GLY A 56 6.22 8.94 -4.77
CA GLY A 56 5.37 9.16 -3.59
C GLY A 56 4.01 9.79 -3.88
N THR A 57 3.68 9.98 -5.17
CA THR A 57 2.39 10.49 -5.63
C THR A 57 1.60 9.37 -6.28
N LEU A 58 0.34 9.24 -5.88
CA LEU A 58 -0.66 8.43 -6.57
C LEU A 58 -1.21 9.23 -7.76
N VAL A 59 -1.10 8.66 -8.96
CA VAL A 59 -1.63 9.25 -10.20
C VAL A 59 -2.80 8.41 -10.68
N ILE A 60 -3.98 9.01 -10.72
CA ILE A 60 -5.22 8.44 -11.24
C ILE A 60 -5.50 9.02 -12.61
N ARG A 61 -5.87 8.15 -13.56
CA ARG A 61 -6.26 8.50 -14.92
C ARG A 61 -7.62 7.91 -15.23
N LEU A 62 -8.58 8.75 -15.59
CA LEU A 62 -9.82 8.32 -16.22
C LEU A 62 -9.60 8.27 -17.74
N ASP A 63 -10.32 7.41 -18.45
CA ASP A 63 -10.31 7.38 -19.92
C ASP A 63 -10.77 8.72 -20.53
N LYS A 64 -11.70 9.39 -19.86
CA LYS A 64 -12.19 10.73 -20.17
C LYS A 64 -12.61 11.46 -18.89
N PRO A 65 -12.70 12.80 -18.88
CA PRO A 65 -13.36 13.53 -17.82
C PRO A 65 -14.79 13.01 -17.62
N SER A 66 -15.27 13.08 -16.38
CA SER A 66 -16.63 12.66 -16.01
C SER A 66 -17.49 13.89 -15.72
N ASP A 67 -18.77 13.85 -16.08
CA ASP A 67 -19.72 14.90 -15.72
C ASP A 67 -20.06 14.82 -14.21
N GLU A 68 -19.99 13.62 -13.64
CA GLU A 68 -20.20 13.35 -12.23
C GLU A 68 -18.87 13.11 -11.49
N LYS A 69 -18.87 13.30 -10.17
CA LYS A 69 -17.72 12.94 -9.33
C LYS A 69 -17.61 11.42 -9.24
N VAL A 70 -16.45 10.90 -9.65
CA VAL A 70 -16.07 9.50 -9.46
C VAL A 70 -15.27 9.39 -8.17
N THR A 71 -15.67 8.46 -7.30
CA THR A 71 -14.90 8.05 -6.12
C THR A 71 -14.19 6.75 -6.44
N ILE A 72 -12.87 6.73 -6.30
CA ILE A 72 -12.02 5.58 -6.57
C ILE A 72 -11.37 5.13 -5.26
N SER A 73 -11.64 3.88 -4.84
CA SER A 73 -10.90 3.21 -3.77
C SER A 73 -9.66 2.56 -4.36
N VAL A 74 -8.48 2.96 -3.88
CA VAL A 74 -7.18 2.55 -4.40
C VAL A 74 -6.43 1.80 -3.32
N ARG A 75 -6.12 0.54 -3.57
CA ARG A 75 -5.27 -0.27 -2.69
C ARG A 75 -3.82 -0.11 -3.10
N LEU A 76 -3.00 0.33 -2.16
CA LEU A 76 -1.56 0.43 -2.28
C LEU A 76 -0.89 -0.70 -1.52
N THR A 77 0.25 -1.15 -2.03
CA THR A 77 1.08 -2.15 -1.35
C THR A 77 2.56 -1.82 -1.53
N GLY A 78 3.34 -1.85 -0.45
CA GLY A 78 4.77 -1.55 -0.44
C GLY A 78 5.57 -2.59 0.32
N ILE A 79 6.82 -2.84 -0.08
CA ILE A 79 7.71 -3.73 0.69
C ILE A 79 8.09 -2.99 1.96
N ARG A 80 8.00 -3.64 3.12
CA ARG A 80 8.41 -3.03 4.39
C ARG A 80 9.91 -2.70 4.34
N ARG A 81 10.30 -1.51 4.79
CA ARG A 81 11.71 -1.10 4.89
C ARG A 81 12.54 -2.10 5.71
N GLY A 82 13.70 -2.46 5.19
CA GLY A 82 14.59 -3.52 5.69
C GLY A 82 14.24 -4.94 5.22
N PHE A 83 13.20 -5.13 4.39
CA PHE A 83 12.74 -6.43 3.91
C PHE A 83 12.84 -6.60 2.40
N GLU A 84 13.47 -5.67 1.68
CA GLU A 84 13.82 -5.90 0.27
C GLU A 84 14.62 -7.20 0.12
N ASN A 85 14.25 -8.02 -0.88
CA ASN A 85 14.86 -9.33 -1.14
C ASN A 85 14.75 -10.36 0.00
N LYS A 86 14.03 -10.06 1.09
CA LYS A 86 13.76 -11.01 2.18
C LYS A 86 12.40 -11.65 1.99
N ARG A 87 12.39 -12.94 1.68
CA ARG A 87 11.17 -13.76 1.65
C ARG A 87 10.92 -14.34 3.04
N PHE A 88 9.65 -14.57 3.37
CA PHE A 88 9.25 -15.10 4.68
C PHE A 88 9.90 -16.47 4.93
N PRO A 89 10.87 -16.59 5.86
CA PRO A 89 11.65 -17.81 6.02
C PRO A 89 10.83 -18.90 6.70
N ASN A 90 11.18 -20.16 6.44
CA ASN A 90 10.76 -21.24 7.32
C ASN A 90 11.43 -21.03 8.68
N ARG A 91 10.64 -21.02 9.76
CA ARG A 91 11.15 -20.87 11.12
C ARG A 91 11.05 -22.19 11.87
N SER A 92 12.08 -22.52 12.65
CA SER A 92 11.99 -23.61 13.61
C SER A 92 11.06 -23.24 14.77
N ARG A 93 10.61 -24.25 15.52
CA ARG A 93 9.83 -24.05 16.75
C ARG A 93 10.56 -23.13 17.75
N GLU A 94 11.85 -23.33 17.91
CA GLU A 94 12.68 -22.53 18.82
C GLU A 94 12.74 -21.04 18.40
N GLN A 95 12.89 -20.78 17.10
CA GLN A 95 12.89 -19.42 16.55
C GLN A 95 11.53 -18.74 16.74
N PHE A 96 10.44 -19.49 16.61
CA PHE A 96 9.10 -19.00 16.90
C PHE A 96 8.96 -18.61 18.38
N GLU A 97 9.31 -19.52 19.30
CA GLU A 97 9.21 -19.27 20.74
C GLU A 97 10.10 -18.10 21.21
N ALA A 98 11.29 -17.93 20.63
CA ALA A 98 12.16 -16.79 20.90
C ALA A 98 11.54 -15.45 20.44
N ASN A 99 10.96 -15.43 19.24
CA ASN A 99 10.28 -14.24 18.70
C ASN A 99 9.05 -13.87 19.54
N GLU A 100 8.27 -14.86 19.98
CA GLU A 100 7.12 -14.66 20.86
C GLU A 100 7.50 -14.08 22.23
N ARG A 101 8.62 -14.53 22.82
CA ARG A 101 9.15 -13.94 24.06
C ARG A 101 9.56 -12.49 23.87
N PHE A 102 10.25 -12.18 22.77
CA PHE A 102 10.66 -10.82 22.44
C PHE A 102 9.46 -9.89 22.25
N ILE A 103 8.46 -10.29 21.47
CA ILE A 103 7.24 -9.48 21.24
C ILE A 103 6.52 -9.23 22.56
N ARG A 104 6.32 -10.26 23.39
CA ARG A 104 5.68 -10.10 24.72
C ARG A 104 6.47 -9.19 25.64
N SER A 105 7.79 -9.18 25.57
CA SER A 105 8.61 -8.26 26.39
C SER A 105 8.39 -6.79 26.05
N ALA A 106 7.90 -6.48 24.84
CA ALA A 106 7.56 -5.12 24.43
C ALA A 106 6.20 -4.64 24.96
N TYR A 107 5.35 -5.57 25.48
CA TYR A 107 4.04 -5.28 26.07
C TYR A 107 3.90 -5.93 27.45
N PRO A 108 4.67 -5.48 28.46
CA PRO A 108 4.57 -6.06 29.79
C PRO A 108 3.25 -5.64 30.46
N GLY A 109 2.28 -6.55 30.54
CA GLY A 109 1.10 -6.40 31.41
C GLY A 109 -0.30 -6.55 30.78
N ASP A 110 -0.43 -6.99 29.52
CA ASP A 110 -1.69 -7.51 28.98
C ASP A 110 -1.85 -9.02 29.24
#